data_AF-A0A973STH2-F1
#
_entry.id   AF-A0A973STH2-F1
#
_cell.length_a   1.000
_cell.length_b   1.000
_cell.length_c   1.000
_cell.angle_alpha   90.00
_cell.angle_beta   90.00
_cell.angle_gamma   90.00
#
_symmetry.space_group_name_H-M   'P 1'
#
loop_
_entity.id
_entity.type
_entity.pdbx_description
1 polymer ?
#
loop_
_entity_poly.entity_id
_entity_poly.type
_entity_poly.pdbx_seq_one_letter_code
_entity_poly.pdbx_strand_id
1 'polypeptide(L)'
;MTAVHEALAQLSLVDHHCHGVVTDDLDRDGFEALLTEGGRWPGSGISPFDTPVGVSVRRHCAPLLDLDRHAPPEEYLARRAELGAREVNRRFLASAGTGTYCLDTGFGPTELAADDVYEVVRLESVEEALVANGVEPD
;
A
#
# COMPACT_ATOMS: atom_id res chain seq x y z
N MET A 1 3.90 10.65 26.78
CA MET A 1 2.68 10.43 25.99
C MET A 1 1.50 10.80 26.84
N THR A 2 0.51 11.50 26.30
CA THR A 2 -0.66 11.97 27.06
C THR A 2 -1.79 10.93 27.01
N ALA A 3 -2.71 10.94 27.97
CA ALA A 3 -3.86 10.02 28.02
C ALA A 3 -4.69 10.00 26.73
N VAL A 4 -4.74 11.13 26.00
CA VAL A 4 -5.41 11.23 24.69
C VAL A 4 -4.70 10.39 23.62
N HIS A 5 -3.37 10.38 23.59
CA HIS A 5 -2.62 9.56 22.61
C HIS A 5 -2.84 8.07 22.86
N GLU A 6 -2.85 7.64 24.13
CA GLU A 6 -3.08 6.26 24.50
C GLU A 6 -4.51 5.82 24.14
N ALA A 7 -5.51 6.67 24.39
CA ALA A 7 -6.88 6.41 24.01
C ALA A 7 -7.04 6.28 22.49
N LEU A 8 -6.44 7.18 21.71
CA LEU A 8 -6.50 7.13 20.23
C LEU A 8 -5.80 5.90 19.66
N ALA A 9 -4.65 5.50 20.22
CA ALA A 9 -3.89 4.35 19.76
C ALA A 9 -4.60 3.00 19.98
N GLN A 10 -5.63 2.96 20.83
CA GLN A 10 -6.44 1.77 21.11
C GLN A 10 -7.69 1.64 20.24
N LEU A 11 -8.03 2.68 19.47
CA LEU A 11 -9.20 2.65 18.59
C LEU A 11 -8.90 1.85 17.33
N SER A 12 -9.84 0.98 16.96
CA SER A 12 -9.85 0.36 15.64
C SER A 12 -10.22 1.42 14.60
N LEU A 13 -9.41 1.55 13.55
CA LEU A 13 -9.62 2.52 12.48
C LEU A 13 -10.53 1.95 11.38
N VAL A 14 -11.17 2.86 10.66
CA VAL A 14 -11.83 2.60 9.37
C VAL A 14 -11.04 3.34 8.31
N ASP A 15 -10.43 2.61 7.40
CA ASP A 15 -9.79 3.19 6.22
C ASP A 15 -10.86 3.37 5.14
N HIS A 16 -11.43 4.57 5.07
CA HIS A 16 -12.59 4.85 4.24
C HIS A 16 -12.26 4.96 2.75
N HIS A 17 -10.98 4.95 2.35
CA HIS A 17 -10.57 4.97 0.96
C HIS A 17 -9.16 4.39 0.83
N CYS A 18 -9.10 3.15 0.35
CA CYS A 18 -7.85 2.45 0.11
C CYS A 18 -7.91 1.70 -1.22
N HIS A 19 -6.75 1.18 -1.63
CA HIS A 19 -6.60 0.26 -2.75
C HIS A 19 -6.05 -1.07 -2.26
N GLY A 20 -6.09 -2.08 -3.12
CA GLY A 20 -5.56 -3.39 -2.80
C GLY A 20 -4.05 -3.36 -2.67
N VAL A 21 -3.51 -4.48 -2.19
CA VAL A 21 -2.07 -4.70 -2.09
C VAL A 21 -1.59 -5.55 -3.25
N VAL A 22 -0.33 -5.35 -3.66
CA VAL A 22 0.34 -6.30 -4.55
C VAL A 22 0.55 -7.61 -3.81
N THR A 23 0.10 -8.72 -4.40
CA THR A 23 0.16 -10.06 -3.79
C THR A 23 1.30 -10.92 -4.31
N ASP A 24 1.96 -10.49 -5.37
CA ASP A 24 3.19 -11.08 -5.91
C ASP A 24 4.46 -10.41 -5.34
N ASP A 25 5.57 -11.14 -5.40
CA ASP A 25 6.88 -10.58 -5.05
C ASP A 25 7.33 -9.56 -6.11
N LEU A 26 7.84 -8.42 -5.65
CA LEU A 26 8.34 -7.34 -6.50
C LEU A 26 9.86 -7.38 -6.58
N ASP A 27 10.39 -7.11 -7.77
CA ASP A 27 11.77 -6.69 -7.92
C ASP A 27 11.95 -5.23 -7.48
N ARG A 28 13.20 -4.74 -7.53
CA ARG A 28 13.52 -3.37 -7.14
C ARG A 28 12.72 -2.34 -7.93
N ASP A 29 12.66 -2.48 -9.25
CA ASP A 29 12.03 -1.49 -10.13
C ASP A 29 10.51 -1.44 -9.89
N GLY A 30 9.87 -2.61 -9.72
CA GLY A 30 8.46 -2.72 -9.38
C GLY A 30 8.16 -2.11 -8.01
N PHE A 31 9.01 -2.32 -7.00
CA PHE A 31 8.83 -1.70 -5.69
C PHE A 31 9.04 -0.18 -5.72
N GLU A 32 10.09 0.29 -6.39
CA GLU A 32 10.41 1.71 -6.50
C GLU A 32 9.33 2.48 -7.27
N ALA A 33 8.66 1.86 -8.25
CA ALA A 33 7.51 2.43 -8.94
C ALA A 33 6.33 2.72 -7.99
N LEU A 34 6.19 1.98 -6.89
CA LEU A 34 5.14 2.18 -5.89
C LEU A 34 5.50 3.19 -4.80
N LEU A 35 6.72 3.74 -4.81
CA LEU A 35 7.14 4.79 -3.87
C LEU A 35 6.83 6.21 -4.37
N THR A 36 6.14 6.34 -5.50
CA THR A 36 5.82 7.62 -6.12
C THR A 36 4.52 7.58 -6.92
N GLU A 37 3.78 8.70 -6.90
CA GLU A 37 2.64 8.94 -7.79
C GLU A 37 3.08 9.53 -9.15
N GLY A 38 4.37 9.85 -9.29
CA GLY A 38 4.94 10.33 -10.54
C GLY A 38 5.00 9.24 -11.59
N GLY A 39 5.10 9.64 -12.86
CA GLY A 39 5.39 8.72 -13.95
C GLY A 39 6.83 8.20 -13.89
N ARG A 40 7.52 8.20 -15.04
CA ARG A 40 8.89 7.69 -15.12
C ARG A 40 9.85 8.48 -14.21
N TRP A 41 10.52 7.77 -13.29
CA TRP A 41 11.57 8.35 -12.47
C TRP A 41 12.76 8.83 -13.33
N PRO A 42 13.35 10.00 -13.08
CA PRO A 42 14.26 10.68 -14.01
C PRO A 42 15.61 9.98 -14.27
N GLY A 43 15.88 8.82 -13.67
CA GLY A 43 17.11 8.05 -13.92
C GLY A 43 18.40 8.80 -13.57
N SER A 44 18.34 9.77 -12.66
CA SER A 44 19.43 10.68 -12.30
C SER A 44 20.44 10.09 -11.31
N GLY A 45 20.36 8.79 -11.00
CA GLY A 45 21.09 8.15 -9.92
C GLY A 45 20.50 8.40 -8.52
N ILE A 46 19.39 9.13 -8.43
CA ILE A 46 18.57 9.29 -7.23
C ILE A 46 17.54 8.16 -7.23
N SER A 47 17.34 7.47 -6.11
CA SER A 47 16.32 6.43 -5.98
C SER A 47 15.04 7.01 -5.35
N PRO A 48 13.84 6.50 -5.66
CA PRO A 48 12.62 6.79 -4.88
C PRO A 48 12.78 6.53 -3.37
N PHE A 49 13.73 5.67 -2.96
CA PHE A 49 14.09 5.49 -1.55
C PHE A 49 14.69 6.72 -0.87
N ASP A 50 15.17 7.70 -1.65
CA ASP A 50 15.73 8.97 -1.17
C ASP A 50 14.64 10.03 -0.93
N THR A 51 13.38 9.74 -1.28
CA THR A 51 12.24 10.62 -1.03
C THR A 51 11.74 10.52 0.41
N PRO A 52 10.93 11.48 0.89
CA PRO A 52 10.27 11.37 2.20
C PRO A 52 9.43 10.09 2.35
N VAL A 53 8.80 9.59 1.27
CA VAL A 53 8.05 8.32 1.27
C VAL A 53 9.01 7.15 1.46
N GLY A 54 10.08 7.09 0.68
CA GLY A 54 11.11 6.04 0.80
C GLY A 54 11.76 5.98 2.19
N VAL A 55 12.02 7.13 2.81
CA VAL A 55 12.51 7.22 4.20
C VAL A 55 11.44 6.77 5.19
N SER A 56 10.17 7.13 4.97
CA SER A 56 9.06 6.75 5.84
C SER A 56 8.80 5.25 5.82
N VAL A 57 8.84 4.61 4.65
CA VAL A 57 8.72 3.14 4.53
C VAL A 57 9.81 2.45 5.35
N ARG A 58 11.08 2.83 5.18
CA ARG A 58 12.18 2.19 5.93
C ARG A 58 12.15 2.55 7.43
N ARG A 59 11.54 3.66 7.82
CA ARG A 59 11.29 4.00 9.23
C ARG A 59 10.23 3.10 9.88
N HIS A 60 9.10 2.90 9.20
CA HIS A 60 7.89 2.32 9.79
C HIS A 60 7.75 0.83 9.51
N CYS A 61 8.10 0.39 8.30
CA CYS A 61 7.89 -0.96 7.82
C CYS A 61 9.07 -1.88 8.13
N ALA A 62 10.32 -1.39 8.08
CA ALA A 62 11.50 -2.23 8.32
C ALA A 62 11.49 -2.91 9.70
N PRO A 63 11.13 -2.22 10.81
CA PRO A 63 11.00 -2.87 12.13
C PRO A 63 9.96 -3.99 12.19
N LEU A 64 8.91 -3.93 11.37
CA LEU A 64 7.89 -4.98 11.29
C LEU A 64 8.40 -6.24 10.55
N LEU A 65 9.51 -6.12 9.83
CA LEU A 65 10.18 -7.20 9.12
C LEU A 65 11.46 -7.67 9.82
N ASP A 66 11.60 -7.36 11.11
CA ASP A 66 12.74 -7.73 11.96
C ASP A 66 14.07 -7.04 11.57
N LEU A 67 13.99 -5.87 10.92
CA LEU A 67 15.14 -5.05 10.54
C LEU A 67 15.27 -3.81 11.43
N ASP A 68 16.46 -3.22 11.44
CA ASP A 68 16.67 -1.93 12.08
C ASP A 68 15.83 -0.82 11.43
N ARG A 69 15.40 0.14 12.25
CA ARG A 69 14.77 1.36 11.77
C ARG A 69 15.73 2.05 10.78
N HIS A 70 15.23 2.35 9.59
CA HIS A 70 16.01 2.94 8.48
C HIS A 70 17.06 2.01 7.86
N ALA A 71 16.87 0.69 7.97
CA ALA A 71 17.69 -0.28 7.23
C ALA A 71 17.94 0.18 5.77
N PRO A 72 19.13 -0.07 5.21
CA PRO A 72 19.42 0.25 3.81
C PRO A 72 18.38 -0.34 2.85
N PRO A 73 18.07 0.33 1.72
CA PRO A 73 17.08 -0.18 0.75
C PRO A 73 17.32 -1.62 0.29
N GLU A 74 18.58 -2.01 0.07
CA GLU A 74 18.94 -3.37 -0.34
C GLU A 74 18.57 -4.41 0.71
N GLU A 75 18.87 -4.14 1.98
CA GLU A 75 18.53 -5.05 3.09
C GLU A 75 17.02 -5.15 3.26
N TYR A 76 16.30 -4.03 3.13
CA TYR A 76 14.84 -4.00 3.19
C TYR A 76 14.19 -4.83 2.07
N LEU A 77 14.66 -4.67 0.82
CA LEU A 77 14.14 -5.42 -0.32
C LEU A 77 14.48 -6.91 -0.23
N ALA A 78 15.73 -7.25 0.14
CA ALA A 78 16.14 -8.64 0.35
C ALA A 78 15.27 -9.33 1.40
N ARG A 79 15.03 -8.66 2.54
CA ARG A 79 14.18 -9.21 3.60
C ARG A 79 12.73 -9.40 3.16
N ARG A 80 12.18 -8.49 2.36
CA ARG A 80 10.84 -8.66 1.76
C ARG A 80 10.79 -9.90 0.87
N ALA A 81 11.79 -10.08 0.01
CA ALA A 81 11.86 -11.23 -0.88
C ALA A 81 12.02 -12.56 -0.12
N GLU A 82 12.80 -12.58 0.97
CA GLU A 82 12.93 -13.75 1.84
C GLU A 82 11.61 -14.17 2.51
N LEU A 83 10.80 -13.19 2.94
CA LEU A 83 9.52 -13.44 3.62
C LEU A 83 8.39 -13.75 2.63
N GLY A 84 8.42 -13.14 1.44
CA GLY A 84 7.38 -13.19 0.44
C GLY A 84 6.21 -12.22 0.71
N ALA A 85 5.57 -11.75 -0.37
CA ALA A 85 4.53 -10.72 -0.35
C ALA A 85 3.37 -11.05 0.59
N ARG A 86 2.91 -12.31 0.63
CA ARG A 86 1.84 -12.75 1.52
C ARG A 86 2.16 -12.51 2.99
N GLU A 87 3.35 -12.90 3.44
CA GLU A 87 3.75 -12.75 4.84
C GLU A 87 3.97 -11.28 5.19
N VAL A 88 4.57 -10.51 4.29
CA VAL A 88 4.78 -9.08 4.47
C VAL A 88 3.45 -8.34 4.59
N ASN A 89 2.49 -8.59 3.68
CA ASN A 89 1.17 -7.99 3.72
C ASN A 89 0.43 -8.37 5.01
N ARG A 90 0.49 -9.63 5.43
CA ARG A 90 -0.10 -10.08 6.71
C ARG A 90 0.45 -9.29 7.90
N ARG A 91 1.77 -9.13 8.00
CA ARG A 91 2.41 -8.38 9.10
C ARG A 91 2.02 -6.91 9.09
N PHE A 92 1.97 -6.29 7.91
CA PHE A 92 1.65 -4.87 7.79
C PHE A 92 0.18 -4.59 8.11
N LEU A 93 -0.75 -5.37 7.55
CA LEU A 93 -2.19 -5.23 7.83
C LEU A 93 -2.48 -5.48 9.31
N ALA A 94 -1.86 -6.49 9.93
CA ALA A 94 -2.01 -6.73 11.36
C ALA A 94 -1.49 -5.58 12.24
N SER A 95 -0.49 -4.83 11.77
CA SER A 95 0.08 -3.69 12.49
C SER A 95 -0.60 -2.36 12.20
N ALA A 96 -1.50 -2.29 11.21
CA ALA A 96 -2.12 -1.03 10.76
C ALA A 96 -3.11 -0.44 11.78
N GLY A 97 -3.68 -1.27 12.66
CA GLY A 97 -4.73 -0.85 13.59
C GLY A 97 -6.08 -0.59 12.91
N THR A 98 -6.21 -0.94 11.64
CA THR A 98 -7.45 -0.80 10.85
C THR A 98 -8.27 -2.07 10.93
N GLY A 99 -9.52 -1.94 11.35
CA GLY A 99 -10.48 -3.05 11.42
C GLY A 99 -11.33 -3.17 10.17
N THR A 100 -11.63 -2.05 9.49
CA THR A 100 -12.52 -2.00 8.33
C THR A 100 -11.86 -1.24 7.18
N TYR A 101 -11.99 -1.75 5.97
CA TYR A 101 -11.46 -1.14 4.75
C TYR A 101 -12.58 -0.89 3.74
N CYS A 102 -12.61 0.30 3.16
CA CYS A 102 -13.44 0.63 2.00
C CYS A 102 -12.52 0.69 0.77
N LEU A 103 -12.58 -0.37 -0.04
CA LEU A 103 -11.67 -0.67 -1.13
C LEU A 103 -12.21 -0.14 -2.46
N ASP A 104 -11.49 0.79 -3.08
CA ASP A 104 -11.77 1.18 -4.45
C ASP A 104 -11.30 0.08 -5.42
N THR A 105 -12.27 -0.60 -6.05
CA THR A 105 -12.05 -1.73 -6.94
C THR A 105 -11.88 -1.31 -8.41
N GLY A 106 -12.01 -0.03 -8.73
CA GLY A 106 -11.89 0.50 -10.09
C GLY A 106 -10.47 0.88 -10.50
N PHE A 107 -9.50 0.80 -9.59
CA PHE A 107 -8.11 1.18 -9.86
C PHE A 107 -7.10 0.34 -9.07
N GLY A 108 -6.04 -0.09 -9.77
CA GLY A 108 -4.91 -0.80 -9.15
C GLY A 108 -5.27 -2.22 -8.70
N PRO A 109 -4.48 -2.81 -7.77
CA PRO A 109 -4.79 -4.10 -7.18
C PRO A 109 -6.13 -4.04 -6.44
N THR A 110 -6.89 -5.15 -6.48
CA THR A 110 -8.21 -5.26 -5.85
C THR A 110 -8.24 -6.32 -4.74
N GLU A 111 -7.07 -6.83 -4.36
CA GLU A 111 -6.93 -7.85 -3.32
C GLU A 111 -6.48 -7.22 -2.00
N LEU A 112 -7.16 -7.57 -0.91
CA LEU A 112 -6.78 -7.19 0.45
C LEU A 112 -7.08 -8.35 1.40
N ALA A 113 -6.05 -8.83 2.11
CA ALA A 113 -6.20 -9.91 3.09
C ALA A 113 -6.67 -9.38 4.45
N ALA A 114 -7.89 -8.84 4.48
CA ALA A 114 -8.57 -8.33 5.68
C ALA A 114 -9.98 -8.94 5.81
N ASP A 115 -10.48 -9.02 7.04
CA ASP A 115 -11.75 -9.71 7.32
C ASP A 115 -13.00 -8.86 7.03
N ASP A 116 -12.92 -7.52 7.20
CA ASP A 116 -14.03 -6.58 7.02
C ASP A 116 -13.69 -5.57 5.92
N VAL A 117 -14.12 -5.87 4.68
CA VAL A 117 -13.83 -5.09 3.47
C VAL A 117 -15.13 -4.78 2.74
N TYR A 118 -15.33 -3.50 2.44
CA TYR A 118 -16.45 -2.97 1.66
C TYR A 118 -15.96 -2.48 0.31
N GLU A 119 -16.73 -2.70 -0.74
CA GLU A 119 -16.43 -2.17 -2.06
C GLU A 119 -16.84 -0.70 -2.19
N VAL A 120 -15.96 0.10 -2.78
CA VAL A 120 -16.23 1.43 -3.32
C VAL A 120 -16.20 1.34 -4.83
N VAL A 121 -17.36 1.52 -5.46
CA VAL A 121 -17.49 1.50 -6.92
C VAL A 121 -16.99 2.82 -7.50
N ARG A 122 -15.94 2.77 -8.32
CA ARG A 122 -15.44 3.92 -9.08
C ARG A 122 -16.33 4.18 -10.29
N LEU A 123 -17.01 5.32 -10.31
CA LEU A 123 -17.99 5.65 -11.34
C LEU A 123 -17.35 5.80 -12.71
N GLU A 124 -16.16 6.39 -12.78
CA GLU A 124 -15.41 6.58 -14.02
C GLU A 124 -15.13 5.23 -14.70
N SER A 125 -14.70 4.22 -13.94
CA SER A 125 -14.46 2.87 -14.47
C SER A 125 -15.75 2.20 -14.98
N VAL A 126 -16.88 2.47 -14.33
CA VAL A 126 -18.19 1.99 -14.78
C VAL A 126 -18.60 2.69 -16.08
N GLU A 127 -18.46 4.01 -16.15
CA GLU A 127 -18.76 4.80 -17.34
C GLU A 127 -17.90 4.36 -18.53
N GLU A 128 -16.59 4.19 -18.33
CA GLU A 128 -15.67 3.68 -19.35
C GLU A 128 -16.08 2.29 -19.84
N ALA A 129 -16.50 1.40 -18.93
CA ALA A 129 -17.00 0.09 -19.29
C ALA A 129 -18.33 0.15 -20.06
N LEU A 130 -19.26 1.03 -19.68
CA LEU A 130 -20.51 1.23 -20.40
C LEU A 130 -20.28 1.74 -21.83
N VAL A 131 -19.40 2.74 -21.99
CA VAL A 131 -19.01 3.27 -23.30
C VAL A 131 -18.34 2.17 -24.15
N ALA A 132 -17.43 1.39 -23.57
CA ALA A 132 -16.77 0.28 -24.27
C ALA A 132 -17.76 -0.82 -24.71
N ASN A 133 -18.90 -0.96 -24.03
CA ASN A 133 -19.98 -1.87 -24.39
C ASN A 133 -21.06 -1.24 -25.30
N GLY A 134 -20.86 0.00 -25.78
CA GLY A 134 -21.75 0.67 -26.73
C GLY A 134 -23.01 1.24 -26.11
N VAL A 135 -23.01 1.51 -24.80
CA VAL A 135 -24.11 2.21 -24.13
C VAL A 135 -23.94 3.72 -24.38
N GLU A 136 -24.95 4.33 -24.98
CA GLU A 136 -25.02 5.79 -25.17
C GLU A 136 -25.79 6.45 -24.02
N PRO A 137 -25.43 7.68 -23.62
CA PRO A 137 -26.23 8.46 -22.70
C PRO A 137 -27.56 8.86 -23.36
N ASP A 138 -28.63 8.97 -22.56
CA ASP A 138 -29.94 9.49 -22.99
C ASP A 138 -29.88 10.97 -23.42
#